data_AF-A0A537P0B6-F1
#
_entry.id   AF-A0A537P0B6-F1
#
_cell.length_a   1.000
_cell.length_b   1.000
_cell.length_c   1.000
_cell.angle_alpha   90.00
_cell.angle_beta   90.00
_cell.angle_gamma   90.00
#
_symmetry.space_group_name_H-M   'P 1'
#
loop_
_entity.id
_entity.type
_entity.pdbx_description
1 polymer ?
#
loop_
_entity_poly.entity_id
_entity_poly.type
_entity_poly.pdbx_seq_one_letter_code
_entity_poly.pdbx_strand_id
1 'polypeptide(L)'
;MKAGEPFTIETQLVGLDDKRMHLFHRMLHGKTGELVATNEIMQLHVDQKAQKVTPMRPEIYEALSAVWSVHKKLKTPAELGRVMSVAKKDKKKPKKISKY
;
A
#
# COMPACT_ATOMS: atom_id res chain seq x y z
N MET A 1 -2.63 17.48 -0.17
CA MET A 1 -3.58 17.55 0.96
C MET A 1 -3.20 18.71 1.85
N LYS A 2 -4.18 19.56 2.15
CA LYS A 2 -4.12 20.65 3.12
C LYS A 2 -5.10 20.36 4.26
N ALA A 3 -4.94 21.08 5.37
CA ALA A 3 -5.88 21.00 6.49
C ALA A 3 -7.32 21.28 6.02
N GLY A 4 -8.25 20.44 6.44
CA GLY A 4 -9.68 20.55 6.09
C GLY A 4 -10.07 20.00 4.71
N GLU A 5 -9.12 19.52 3.89
CA GLU A 5 -9.47 18.86 2.62
C GLU A 5 -10.00 17.43 2.88
N PRO A 6 -11.10 17.01 2.22
CA PRO A 6 -11.65 15.68 2.40
C PRO A 6 -10.79 14.62 1.69
N PHE A 7 -10.82 13.39 2.19
CA PHE A 7 -10.17 12.25 1.54
C PHE A 7 -10.92 10.94 1.81
N THR A 8 -10.62 9.93 1.01
CA THR A 8 -11.09 8.56 1.19
C THR A 8 -9.89 7.63 1.24
N ILE A 9 -9.95 6.60 2.09
CA ILE A 9 -8.97 5.51 2.09
C ILE A 9 -9.63 4.28 1.48
N GLU A 10 -9.05 3.78 0.40
CA GLU A 10 -9.37 2.46 -0.11
C GLU A 10 -8.37 1.45 0.44
N THR A 11 -8.86 0.33 0.94
CA THR A 11 -8.02 -0.74 1.52
C THR A 11 -8.21 -2.01 0.72
N GLN A 12 -7.11 -2.56 0.21
CA GLN A 12 -7.08 -3.84 -0.48
C GLN A 12 -6.22 -4.83 0.29
N LEU A 13 -6.78 -6.01 0.52
CA LEU A 13 -6.02 -7.17 1.01
C LEU A 13 -5.31 -7.76 -0.20
N VAL A 14 -3.98 -7.80 -0.19
CA VAL A 14 -3.13 -8.26 -1.30
C VAL A 14 -2.39 -9.56 -0.98
N GLY A 15 -2.54 -10.06 0.25
CA GLY A 15 -2.09 -11.38 0.69
C GLY A 15 -2.65 -11.73 2.07
N LEU A 16 -2.89 -13.01 2.31
CA LEU A 16 -3.45 -13.52 3.56
C LEU A 16 -2.91 -14.92 3.85
N ASP A 17 -2.50 -15.17 5.09
CA ASP A 17 -2.33 -16.51 5.63
C ASP A 17 -2.93 -16.62 7.04
N ASP A 18 -2.69 -17.73 7.74
CA ASP A 18 -3.29 -18.04 9.04
C ASP A 18 -3.04 -16.99 10.12
N LYS A 19 -2.01 -16.13 9.98
CA LYS A 19 -1.63 -15.14 11.00
C LYS A 19 -1.19 -13.79 10.45
N ARG A 20 -1.15 -13.59 9.14
CA ARG A 20 -0.63 -12.38 8.49
C ARG A 20 -1.62 -11.83 7.47
N MET A 21 -1.69 -10.51 7.40
CA MET A 21 -2.43 -9.77 6.38
C MET A 21 -1.45 -8.83 5.68
N HIS A 22 -1.35 -8.93 4.35
CA HIS A 22 -0.63 -7.96 3.54
C HIS A 22 -1.67 -6.98 2.98
N LEU A 23 -1.64 -5.74 3.47
CA LEU A 23 -2.57 -4.69 3.08
C LEU A 23 -1.88 -3.66 2.20
N PHE A 24 -2.69 -3.11 1.30
CA PHE A 24 -2.34 -1.95 0.51
C PHE A 24 -3.45 -0.90 0.63
N HIS A 25 -3.08 0.32 1.00
CA HIS A 25 -3.99 1.45 1.16
C HIS A 25 -3.70 2.51 0.12
N ARG A 26 -4.76 3.06 -0.48
CA ARG A 26 -4.72 4.27 -1.31
C ARG A 26 -5.48 5.39 -0.62
N MET A 27 -4.81 6.53 -0.45
CA MET A 27 -5.45 7.76 -0.04
C MET A 27 -5.81 8.56 -1.29
N LEU A 28 -7.10 8.82 -1.49
CA LEU A 28 -7.64 9.59 -2.61
C LEU A 28 -8.17 10.93 -2.11
N HIS A 29 -7.91 12.01 -2.84
CA HIS A 29 -8.48 13.31 -2.54
C HIS A 29 -10.00 13.27 -2.76
N GLY A 30 -10.78 13.64 -1.75
CA GLY A 30 -12.22 13.35 -1.69
C GLY A 30 -13.09 14.10 -2.68
N LYS A 31 -12.57 15.16 -3.33
CA LYS A 31 -13.29 15.89 -4.39
C LYS A 31 -12.84 15.56 -5.80
N THR A 32 -11.55 15.28 -5.98
CA THR A 32 -10.95 15.10 -7.33
C THR A 32 -10.70 13.64 -7.66
N GLY A 33 -10.67 12.76 -6.66
CA GLY A 33 -10.29 11.35 -6.82
C GLY A 33 -8.79 11.13 -7.07
N GLU A 34 -7.97 12.20 -7.00
CA GLU A 34 -6.53 12.09 -7.24
C GLU A 34 -5.85 11.26 -6.15
N LEU A 35 -4.91 10.39 -6.56
CA LEU A 35 -4.08 9.63 -5.63
C LEU A 35 -3.12 10.58 -4.90
N VAL A 36 -3.27 10.63 -3.58
CA VAL A 36 -2.46 11.48 -2.69
C VAL A 36 -1.25 10.71 -2.17
N ALA A 37 -1.49 9.49 -1.69
CA ALA A 37 -0.50 8.68 -1.03
C ALA A 37 -0.88 7.20 -1.07
N THR A 38 0.12 6.35 -0.94
CA THR A 38 -0.02 4.89 -0.82
C THR A 38 0.66 4.41 0.45
N ASN A 39 0.12 3.36 1.07
CA ASN A 39 0.77 2.65 2.17
C ASN A 39 0.68 1.14 1.91
N GLU A 40 1.82 0.46 1.97
CA GLU A 40 1.90 -0.99 1.93
C GLU A 40 2.40 -1.48 3.29
N ILE A 41 1.68 -2.42 3.90
CA ILE A 41 1.99 -2.91 5.24
C ILE A 41 1.72 -4.41 5.38
N MET A 42 2.59 -5.08 6.13
CA MET A 42 2.35 -6.44 6.62
C MET A 42 1.89 -6.35 8.09
N GLN A 43 0.69 -6.83 8.38
CA GLN A 43 0.14 -6.91 9.73
C GLN A 43 0.17 -8.36 10.23
N LEU A 44 0.43 -8.52 11.52
CA LEU A 44 0.56 -9.82 12.19
C LEU A 44 -0.50 -9.94 13.29
N HIS A 45 -1.16 -11.09 13.38
CA HIS A 45 -2.00 -11.43 14.51
C HIS A 45 -1.14 -11.90 15.68
N VAL A 46 -1.38 -11.36 16.87
CA VAL A 46 -0.54 -11.56 18.05
C VAL A 46 -1.41 -12.01 19.22
N ASP A 47 -0.98 -13.07 19.89
CA ASP A 47 -1.50 -13.42 21.22
C ASP A 47 -0.95 -12.41 22.23
N GLN A 48 -1.84 -11.61 22.82
CA GLN A 48 -1.46 -10.57 23.78
C GLN A 48 -0.95 -11.13 25.11
N LYS A 49 -1.29 -12.35 25.49
CA LYS A 49 -0.75 -13.00 26.70
C LYS A 49 0.64 -13.56 26.43
N ALA A 50 0.79 -14.30 25.34
CA ALA A 50 2.06 -14.93 24.98
C ALA A 50 3.06 -13.95 24.32
N GLN A 51 2.60 -12.77 23.90
CA GLN A 51 3.36 -11.75 23.16
C GLN A 51 4.05 -12.33 21.91
N LYS A 52 3.33 -13.20 21.21
CA LYS A 52 3.84 -13.95 20.05
C LYS A 52 2.84 -13.94 18.91
N VAL A 53 3.37 -13.98 17.69
CA VAL A 53 2.56 -14.18 16.48
C VAL A 53 1.90 -15.55 16.56
N THR A 54 0.59 -15.59 16.39
CA THR A 54 -0.21 -16.82 16.49
C THR A 54 -1.26 -16.86 15.38
N PRO A 55 -1.72 -18.04 14.93
CA PRO A 55 -2.86 -18.12 14.04
C PRO A 55 -4.07 -17.35 14.57
N MET A 56 -4.77 -16.68 13.66
CA MET A 56 -6.04 -16.03 13.93
C MET A 56 -7.08 -17.06 14.38
N ARG A 57 -8.01 -16.61 15.23
CA ARG A 57 -9.20 -17.41 15.56
C ARG A 57 -9.97 -17.76 14.26
N PRO A 58 -10.54 -18.97 14.15
CA PRO A 58 -11.18 -19.44 12.91
C PRO A 58 -12.16 -18.44 12.30
N GLU A 59 -13.04 -17.86 13.10
CA GLU A 59 -14.06 -16.90 12.67
C GLU A 59 -13.47 -15.60 12.09
N ILE A 60 -12.31 -15.15 12.58
CA ILE A 60 -11.62 -13.97 12.03
C ILE A 60 -10.97 -14.34 10.71
N TYR A 61 -10.30 -15.51 10.66
CA TYR A 61 -9.66 -15.99 9.46
C TYR A 61 -10.68 -16.26 8.34
N GLU A 62 -11.85 -16.80 8.66
CA GLU A 62 -12.96 -17.02 7.72
C GLU A 62 -13.47 -15.70 7.14
N ALA A 63 -13.69 -14.69 7.98
CA ALA A 63 -14.11 -13.37 7.51
C ALA A 63 -13.08 -12.73 6.57
N LEU A 64 -11.79 -12.77 6.94
CA LEU A 64 -10.70 -12.27 6.10
C LEU A 64 -10.54 -13.07 4.81
N SER A 65 -10.74 -14.39 4.87
CA SER A 65 -10.69 -15.27 3.70
C SER A 65 -11.81 -14.97 2.71
N ALA A 66 -13.01 -14.64 3.20
CA ALA A 66 -14.11 -14.19 2.35
C ALA A 66 -13.75 -12.88 1.62
N VAL A 67 -13.20 -11.88 2.34
CA VAL A 67 -12.70 -10.63 1.73
C VAL A 67 -11.58 -10.91 0.72
N TRP A 68 -10.61 -11.74 1.09
CA TRP A 68 -9.48 -12.12 0.24
C TRP A 68 -9.94 -12.78 -1.07
N SER A 69 -10.97 -13.63 -1.00
CA SER A 69 -11.51 -14.32 -2.17
C SER A 69 -12.01 -13.38 -3.27
N VAL A 70 -12.48 -12.20 -2.87
CA VAL A 70 -12.92 -11.12 -3.77
C VAL A 70 -11.71 -10.25 -4.15
N HIS A 71 -10.92 -9.81 -3.17
CA HIS A 71 -9.80 -8.89 -3.40
C HIS A 71 -8.68 -9.45 -4.29
N LYS A 72 -8.42 -10.76 -4.23
CA LYS A 72 -7.41 -11.41 -5.09
C LYS A 72 -7.74 -11.37 -6.59
N LYS A 73 -9.00 -11.03 -6.93
CA LYS A 73 -9.46 -10.87 -8.33
C LYS A 73 -9.40 -9.41 -8.80
N LEU A 74 -9.21 -8.45 -7.89
CA LEU A 74 -9.04 -7.05 -8.23
C LEU A 74 -7.68 -6.83 -8.90
N LYS A 75 -7.57 -5.77 -9.69
CA LYS A 75 -6.28 -5.37 -10.28
C LYS A 75 -5.27 -5.13 -9.16
N THR A 76 -4.07 -5.68 -9.32
CA THR A 76 -2.96 -5.42 -8.42
C THR A 76 -2.61 -3.92 -8.43
N PRO A 77 -2.44 -3.27 -7.26
CA PRO A 77 -1.99 -1.88 -7.20
C PRO A 77 -0.66 -1.70 -7.92
N ALA A 78 -0.50 -0.60 -8.67
CA ALA A 78 0.68 -0.39 -9.52
C ALA A 78 1.95 -0.12 -8.70
N GLU A 79 1.79 0.39 -7.47
CA GLU A 79 2.87 0.76 -6.56
C GLU A 79 3.23 -0.36 -5.56
N LEU A 80 2.53 -1.51 -5.61
CA LEU A 80 2.81 -2.65 -4.74
C LEU A 80 4.24 -3.14 -4.92
N GLY A 81 4.96 -3.35 -3.80
CA GLY A 81 6.33 -3.88 -3.78
C GLY A 81 7.40 -2.91 -4.28
N ARG A 82 7.11 -1.61 -4.34
CA ARG A 82 8.05 -0.63 -4.91
C ARG A 82 9.30 -0.48 -4.03
N VAL A 83 10.46 -0.62 -4.67
CA VAL A 83 11.77 -0.47 -4.02
C VAL A 83 12.27 0.96 -4.18
N MET A 84 12.74 1.56 -3.08
CA MET A 84 13.35 2.88 -3.11
C MET A 84 14.72 2.84 -3.79
N SER A 85 15.00 3.87 -4.60
CA SER A 85 16.31 4.07 -5.21
C SER A 85 16.59 5.57 -5.33
N VAL A 86 17.85 5.98 -5.21
CA VAL A 86 18.26 7.35 -5.50
C VAL A 86 18.60 7.46 -6.99
N ALA A 87 17.95 8.39 -7.69
CA ALA A 87 18.23 8.61 -9.11
C ALA A 87 19.68 9.07 -9.31
N LYS A 88 20.36 8.51 -10.31
CA LYS A 88 21.69 9.02 -10.71
C LYS A 88 21.51 10.43 -11.28
N LYS A 89 22.39 11.34 -10.89
CA LYS A 89 22.40 12.71 -11.41
C LYS A 89 22.65 12.65 -12.92
N ASP A 90 21.69 13.13 -13.73
CA ASP A 90 21.89 13.26 -15.16
C ASP A 90 23.10 14.17 -15.41
N LYS A 91 24.10 13.66 -16.14
CA LYS A 91 25.16 14.50 -16.71
C LYS A 91 24.50 15.42 -17.74
N LYS A 92 24.02 16.59 -17.32
CA LYS A 92 23.55 17.65 -18.24
C LYS A 92 24.62 17.82 -19.31
N LYS A 93 24.32 17.45 -20.57
CA LYS A 93 25.21 17.73 -21.70
C LYS A 93 25.48 19.24 -21.70
N PRO A 94 26.73 19.70 -21.81
CA PRO A 94 27.03 21.13 -21.80
C PRO A 94 26.22 21.80 -22.91
N LYS A 95 25.48 22.86 -22.54
CA LYS A 95 24.81 23.73 -23.52
C LYS A 95 25.89 24.26 -24.46
N LYS A 96 25.81 23.92 -25.75
CA LYS A 96 26.65 24.56 -26.77
C LYS A 96 26.38 26.06 -26.69
N ILE A 97 27.37 26.83 -26.26
CA ILE A 97 27.34 28.29 -26.37
C ILE A 97 27.45 28.58 -27.86
N SER A 98 26.35 28.99 -28.49
CA SER A 98 26.39 29.55 -29.84
C SER A 98 27.13 30.88 -29.74
N LYS A 99 28.37 30.90 -30.21
CA LYS A 99 29.07 32.14 -30.52
C LYS A 99 28.68 32.54 -31.94
N TYR A 100 28.44 33.84 -32.08
CA TYR A 100 28.06 34.59 -33.27
C TYR A 100 26.57 34.52 -33.61
#